data_AF-A0A445K2A3-F1
#
_entry.id   AF-A0A445K2A3-F1
#
_cell.length_a   1.000
_cell.length_b   1.000
_cell.length_c   1.000
_cell.angle_alpha   90.00
_cell.angle_beta   90.00
_cell.angle_gamma   90.00
#
_symmetry.space_group_name_H-M   'P 1'
#
loop_
_entity.id
_entity.type
_entity.pdbx_description
1 polymer ?
#
loop_
_entity_poly.entity_id
_entity_poly.type
_entity_poly.pdbx_seq_one_letter_code
_entity_poly.pdbx_strand_id
1 'polypeptide(L)'
;MSMYGRDPWGGPLEIHATDSATDDERSRNLQELDRGALDETQQSWLLGAGEQKKNKKTYVDLGCIIVSRKLFIWTLGTLAVFAFLSAFITLIVKTVPRHHHKPPPPDNYTIALHKALLFFNAQKSGKLPRHNNVSWRGNSCLHDGKDDGVPPVIKDLVGGYYDAGDAIKFNFPMSFSLTMLSWSVIEYSGKYQAAGELGHVKDIIKWGTDYLLKNFNSTADTITQLGMQVGSGDTSQGSATPNDHYCWMRPEDIDYDRPTQTCTTCSDLAAEMAAALAAASIVFKDNRAYSQKLVHGATTLFKFSRDQRGRYSPNGKEASVFYNSTSYWDEFVWGGAWMYFATGNSSYLKLATTPRLAKHAGAFWGGPDYGVLSWDNKLTGAQVLLSRLRLFLSPGYPYEDILTTFHNQTGIVMCSYLPMFTSFNRTRGGLIQLNHGRPQPLQYVVNAAFLAALYSDYLDAADTPGWYCGPNFFSTDVLRDFAKTQIDYILGKNPRKMSYVVGFGNHYPKHVHHRGASIPKNKVKYNCKGGWKWRDSSKPNPHTIVGAMVAGPDKHDHFHDVRTNYNYTEPTLAGNAGLVAALVALSGDKTTGIDKNTLFSAVPPMFPTPPPPPAPWKP
;
A
#
# COMPACT_ATOMS: atom_id res chain seq x y z
N MET A 1 14.42 57.01 -1.26
CA MET A 1 14.36 57.66 -2.60
C MET A 1 13.99 56.57 -3.59
N SER A 2 12.70 56.30 -3.80
CA SER A 2 11.77 56.97 -4.73
C SER A 2 12.11 56.63 -6.19
N MET A 3 11.39 55.68 -6.81
CA MET A 3 10.24 55.87 -7.73
C MET A 3 10.71 55.82 -9.20
N TYR A 4 10.04 55.27 -10.23
CA TYR A 4 8.63 54.96 -10.52
C TYR A 4 8.56 53.84 -11.58
N GLY A 5 7.52 53.01 -11.53
CA GLY A 5 7.00 52.27 -12.69
C GLY A 5 6.03 53.11 -13.52
N ARG A 6 5.75 52.69 -14.75
CA ARG A 6 4.66 53.19 -15.59
C ARG A 6 4.17 52.12 -16.57
N ASP A 7 2.92 51.69 -16.37
CA ASP A 7 2.01 51.36 -17.48
C ASP A 7 1.60 52.65 -18.21
N PRO A 8 1.17 52.54 -19.48
CA PRO A 8 -0.08 53.21 -19.84
C PRO A 8 -0.95 52.39 -20.81
N TRP A 9 -2.20 52.17 -20.42
CA TRP A 9 -3.31 51.92 -21.35
C TRP A 9 -3.75 53.25 -22.01
N GLY A 10 -4.15 53.21 -23.29
CA GLY A 10 -4.84 54.30 -23.98
C GLY A 10 -5.31 53.89 -25.39
N GLY A 11 -6.62 53.87 -25.63
CA GLY A 11 -7.32 53.38 -26.84
C GLY A 11 -7.25 54.29 -28.08
N PRO A 12 -8.16 54.09 -29.07
CA PRO A 12 -9.39 54.90 -29.07
C PRO A 12 -10.70 54.20 -29.52
N LEU A 13 -11.79 54.95 -29.28
CA LEU A 13 -13.22 54.75 -29.55
C LEU A 13 -13.65 54.91 -31.03
N GLU A 14 -14.80 54.30 -31.39
CA GLU A 14 -15.99 54.92 -32.03
C GLU A 14 -17.16 53.90 -32.01
N ILE A 15 -18.25 54.08 -31.24
CA ILE A 15 -19.51 54.86 -31.41
C ILE A 15 -20.51 54.24 -32.41
N HIS A 16 -21.67 53.82 -31.87
CA HIS A 16 -22.98 54.20 -32.41
C HIS A 16 -24.01 54.31 -31.26
N ALA A 17 -24.56 55.51 -31.13
CA ALA A 17 -25.72 55.89 -30.31
C ALA A 17 -27.01 55.27 -30.91
N THR A 18 -28.15 55.15 -30.22
CA THR A 18 -28.94 56.18 -29.52
C THR A 18 -30.04 55.56 -28.66
N ASP A 19 -30.27 56.16 -27.48
CA ASP A 19 -31.55 56.58 -26.86
C ASP A 19 -32.65 55.55 -26.52
N SER A 20 -33.39 55.61 -25.40
CA SER A 20 -33.71 56.72 -24.49
C SER A 20 -34.26 56.25 -23.13
N ALA A 21 -33.88 57.00 -22.08
CA ALA A 21 -34.69 57.54 -20.97
C ALA A 21 -35.41 56.58 -19.99
N THR A 22 -34.88 56.39 -18.76
CA THR A 22 -34.99 57.21 -17.50
C THR A 22 -35.99 56.57 -16.54
N ASP A 23 -35.52 55.96 -15.44
CA ASP A 23 -35.47 56.50 -14.06
C ASP A 23 -36.83 56.28 -13.33
N ASP A 24 -36.94 55.91 -12.06
CA ASP A 24 -35.97 55.79 -10.98
C ASP A 24 -36.57 55.00 -9.81
N GLU A 25 -35.68 54.55 -8.93
CA GLU A 25 -35.80 54.38 -7.47
C GLU A 25 -36.94 53.57 -6.80
N ARG A 26 -36.51 52.64 -5.93
CA ARG A 26 -36.58 52.71 -4.44
C ARG A 26 -37.09 51.46 -3.72
N SER A 27 -36.11 50.80 -3.09
CA SER A 27 -36.04 50.30 -1.71
C SER A 27 -37.12 49.40 -1.08
N ARG A 28 -36.62 48.27 -0.57
CA ARG A 28 -36.77 47.71 0.81
C ARG A 28 -38.17 47.32 1.33
N ASN A 29 -38.38 46.01 1.39
CA ASN A 29 -38.61 45.21 2.61
C ASN A 29 -39.26 45.89 3.84
N LEU A 30 -40.45 45.41 4.26
CA LEU A 30 -40.70 44.62 5.50
C LEU A 30 -42.20 44.61 5.87
N GLN A 31 -42.64 43.43 6.35
CA GLN A 31 -43.66 43.15 7.39
C GLN A 31 -45.10 43.65 7.19
N GLU A 32 -46.13 42.80 7.04
CA GLU A 32 -46.71 41.83 8.01
C GLU A 32 -47.73 42.49 8.98
N LEU A 33 -48.89 41.82 9.17
CA LEU A 33 -49.99 42.05 10.14
C LEU A 33 -51.00 43.19 9.79
N ASP A 34 -52.32 43.08 9.97
CA ASP A 34 -53.23 42.09 10.55
C ASP A 34 -54.69 42.43 10.12
N ARG A 35 -55.63 41.47 10.28
CA ARG A 35 -57.11 41.54 10.55
C ARG A 35 -57.92 42.81 10.16
N GLY A 36 -59.15 42.76 9.64
CA GLY A 36 -60.26 41.81 9.81
C GLY A 36 -61.58 42.58 10.08
N ALA A 37 -62.73 41.98 9.73
CA ALA A 37 -64.15 42.37 9.98
C ALA A 37 -64.78 43.41 9.01
N LEU A 38 -65.82 43.06 8.22
CA LEU A 38 -67.28 42.88 8.55
C LEU A 38 -67.88 44.19 9.10
N ASP A 39 -69.06 44.70 8.73
CA ASP A 39 -70.21 44.36 7.87
C ASP A 39 -71.07 45.66 7.92
N GLU A 40 -71.79 46.11 6.88
CA GLU A 40 -73.26 46.22 6.82
C GLU A 40 -73.58 47.58 6.13
N THR A 41 -74.71 47.89 5.49
CA THR A 41 -75.86 47.27 4.78
C THR A 41 -76.64 48.45 4.14
N GLN A 42 -77.72 48.15 3.41
CA GLN A 42 -78.78 49.04 2.88
C GLN A 42 -78.46 49.69 1.50
N GLN A 43 -79.32 49.63 0.48
CA GLN A 43 -80.77 49.47 0.43
C GLN A 43 -81.21 49.00 -0.98
N SER A 44 -82.36 48.32 -1.02
CA SER A 44 -83.09 47.83 -2.19
C SER A 44 -83.30 48.86 -3.29
N TRP A 45 -83.23 48.48 -4.57
CA TRP A 45 -84.21 48.92 -5.56
C TRP A 45 -84.48 47.78 -6.55
N LEU A 46 -85.72 47.29 -6.55
CA LEU A 46 -86.31 46.53 -7.65
C LEU A 46 -86.27 47.38 -8.92
N LEU A 47 -85.88 46.78 -10.05
CA LEU A 47 -86.54 46.84 -11.36
C LEU A 47 -85.73 45.96 -12.32
N GLY A 48 -86.37 44.93 -12.89
CA GLY A 48 -85.71 43.87 -13.62
C GLY A 48 -85.42 44.16 -15.10
N ALA A 49 -84.62 43.30 -15.71
CA ALA A 49 -84.77 42.84 -17.09
C ALA A 49 -83.95 41.56 -17.35
N GLY A 50 -84.62 40.51 -17.83
CA GLY A 50 -84.12 39.61 -18.87
C GLY A 50 -83.15 38.48 -18.48
N GLU A 51 -83.68 37.28 -18.28
CA GLU A 51 -82.95 36.03 -18.51
C GLU A 51 -82.35 35.99 -19.94
N GLN A 52 -81.04 35.74 -20.04
CA GLN A 52 -80.49 35.01 -21.18
C GLN A 52 -79.70 33.78 -20.71
N LYS A 53 -80.24 32.61 -21.04
CA LYS A 53 -79.64 31.28 -20.88
C LYS A 53 -78.22 31.25 -21.45
N LYS A 54 -77.20 31.17 -20.59
CA LYS A 54 -75.84 30.79 -21.01
C LYS A 54 -75.79 29.31 -21.37
N ASN A 55 -75.45 29.03 -22.62
CA ASN A 55 -75.33 27.69 -23.20
C ASN A 55 -74.31 26.82 -22.46
N LYS A 56 -74.78 25.77 -21.76
CA LYS A 56 -74.01 24.73 -21.03
C LYS A 56 -73.04 23.88 -21.88
N LYS A 57 -72.71 24.23 -23.13
CA LYS A 57 -71.98 23.33 -24.06
C LYS A 57 -70.47 23.58 -24.19
N THR A 58 -69.91 24.64 -23.59
CA THR A 58 -68.55 25.11 -23.98
C THR A 58 -67.49 25.09 -22.86
N TYR A 59 -67.86 24.87 -21.60
CA TYR A 59 -66.96 24.99 -20.45
C TYR A 59 -67.05 23.76 -19.53
N VAL A 60 -65.93 23.40 -18.90
CA VAL A 60 -65.82 22.32 -17.90
C VAL A 60 -65.51 22.98 -16.56
N ASP A 61 -66.29 22.64 -15.54
CA ASP A 61 -66.17 23.18 -14.19
C ASP A 61 -65.44 22.15 -13.30
N LEU A 62 -64.30 22.55 -12.72
CA LEU A 62 -63.47 21.72 -11.85
C LEU A 62 -63.57 22.16 -10.37
N GLY A 63 -64.68 22.79 -9.99
CA GLY A 63 -65.01 23.12 -8.59
C GLY A 63 -64.49 24.47 -8.12
N CYS A 64 -63.23 24.82 -8.45
CA CYS A 64 -62.65 26.15 -8.14
C CYS A 64 -62.22 26.95 -9.38
N ILE A 65 -62.27 26.36 -10.59
CA ILE A 65 -61.84 27.00 -11.84
C ILE A 65 -62.73 26.53 -13.00
N ILE A 66 -63.23 27.47 -13.80
CA ILE A 66 -64.00 27.20 -15.03
C ILE A 66 -63.06 27.30 -16.23
N VAL A 67 -62.83 26.18 -16.93
CA VAL A 67 -61.90 26.11 -18.08
C VAL A 67 -62.67 25.80 -19.37
N SER A 68 -62.28 26.43 -20.48
CA SER A 68 -62.85 26.12 -21.80
C SER A 68 -62.63 24.65 -22.16
N ARG A 69 -63.69 23.97 -22.63
CA ARG A 69 -63.64 22.53 -22.97
C ARG A 69 -62.56 22.21 -24.01
N LYS A 70 -62.26 23.14 -24.93
CA LYS A 70 -61.18 22.98 -25.92
C LYS A 70 -59.80 22.98 -25.27
N LEU A 71 -59.56 23.89 -24.32
CA LEU A 71 -58.30 23.99 -23.58
C LEU A 71 -58.09 22.78 -22.68
N PHE A 72 -59.14 22.32 -21.99
CA PHE A 72 -59.09 21.13 -21.13
C PHE A 72 -58.77 19.84 -21.92
N ILE A 73 -59.35 19.67 -23.11
CA ILE A 73 -59.04 18.52 -23.97
C ILE A 73 -57.60 18.60 -24.50
N TRP A 74 -57.10 19.79 -24.83
CA TRP A 74 -55.72 19.98 -25.26
C TRP A 74 -54.70 19.71 -24.15
N THR A 75 -54.98 20.11 -22.91
CA THR A 75 -54.11 19.81 -21.75
C THR A 75 -54.14 18.33 -21.38
N LEU A 76 -55.31 17.68 -21.41
CA LEU A 76 -55.38 16.22 -21.22
C LEU A 76 -54.64 15.47 -22.33
N GLY A 77 -54.79 15.91 -23.57
CA GLY A 77 -54.12 15.32 -24.74
C GLY A 77 -52.60 15.45 -24.66
N THR A 78 -52.09 16.63 -24.28
CA THR A 78 -50.64 16.83 -24.07
C THR A 78 -50.11 16.00 -22.90
N LEU A 79 -50.82 15.94 -21.77
CA LEU A 79 -50.44 15.07 -20.65
C LEU A 79 -50.41 13.58 -21.05
N ALA A 80 -51.39 13.12 -21.85
CA ALA A 80 -51.41 11.75 -22.35
C ALA A 80 -50.24 11.45 -23.30
N VAL A 81 -49.88 12.40 -24.18
CA VAL A 81 -48.71 12.28 -25.06
C VAL A 81 -47.41 12.24 -24.26
N PHE A 82 -47.25 13.09 -23.24
CA PHE A 82 -46.08 13.06 -22.35
C PHE A 82 -46.00 11.75 -21.55
N ALA A 83 -47.12 11.25 -21.05
CA ALA A 83 -47.18 9.96 -20.36
C ALA A 83 -46.80 8.80 -21.29
N PHE A 84 -47.28 8.83 -22.54
CA PHE A 84 -46.96 7.82 -23.56
C PHE A 84 -45.48 7.86 -23.96
N LEU A 85 -44.91 9.05 -24.17
CA LEU A 85 -43.47 9.24 -24.44
C LEU A 85 -42.62 8.72 -23.27
N SER A 86 -43.01 9.02 -22.04
CA SER A 86 -42.31 8.57 -20.83
C SER A 86 -42.34 7.05 -20.70
N ALA A 87 -43.51 6.44 -20.94
CA ALA A 87 -43.67 5.00 -20.94
C ALA A 87 -42.87 4.32 -22.07
N PHE A 88 -42.84 4.92 -23.25
CA PHE A 88 -42.10 4.43 -24.41
C PHE A 88 -40.58 4.48 -24.19
N ILE A 89 -40.07 5.58 -23.63
CA ILE A 89 -38.64 5.69 -23.25
C ILE A 89 -38.30 4.64 -22.18
N THR A 90 -39.16 4.47 -21.17
CA THR A 90 -38.95 3.47 -20.12
C THR A 90 -38.95 2.04 -20.67
N LEU A 91 -39.83 1.76 -21.64
CA LEU A 91 -39.88 0.50 -22.36
C LEU A 91 -38.57 0.27 -23.13
N ILE A 92 -38.11 1.25 -23.92
CA ILE A 92 -36.83 1.18 -24.64
C ILE A 92 -35.67 0.93 -23.68
N VAL A 93 -35.58 1.67 -22.57
CA VAL A 93 -34.51 1.51 -21.58
C VAL A 93 -34.52 0.12 -20.93
N LYS A 94 -35.70 -0.50 -20.79
CA LYS A 94 -35.84 -1.87 -20.24
C LYS A 94 -35.67 -2.98 -21.28
N THR A 95 -35.98 -2.74 -22.55
CA THR A 95 -35.92 -3.76 -23.62
C THR A 95 -34.62 -3.74 -24.41
N VAL A 96 -33.86 -2.64 -24.39
CA VAL A 96 -32.51 -2.59 -24.98
C VAL A 96 -31.59 -3.49 -24.14
N PRO A 97 -30.98 -4.53 -24.75
CA PRO A 97 -29.98 -5.34 -24.07
C PRO A 97 -28.85 -4.41 -23.63
N ARG A 98 -28.70 -4.21 -22.32
CA ARG A 98 -27.46 -3.65 -21.80
C ARG A 98 -26.38 -4.66 -22.14
N HIS A 99 -25.62 -4.41 -23.19
CA HIS A 99 -24.33 -5.04 -23.36
C HIS A 99 -23.50 -4.63 -22.14
N HIS A 100 -23.59 -5.43 -21.07
CA HIS A 100 -22.59 -5.44 -20.04
C HIS A 100 -21.32 -5.85 -20.77
N HIS A 101 -20.51 -4.87 -21.16
CA HIS A 101 -19.14 -5.11 -21.54
C HIS A 101 -18.55 -5.88 -20.36
N LYS A 102 -18.29 -7.17 -20.57
CA LYS A 102 -17.51 -7.93 -19.59
C LYS A 102 -16.20 -7.16 -19.45
N PRO A 103 -15.78 -6.81 -18.22
CA PRO A 103 -14.50 -6.16 -18.04
C PRO A 103 -13.43 -7.03 -18.74
N PRO A 104 -12.42 -6.40 -19.38
CA PRO A 104 -11.36 -7.15 -20.01
C PRO A 104 -10.75 -8.13 -18.99
N PRO A 105 -10.25 -9.29 -19.45
CA PRO A 105 -9.61 -10.23 -18.55
C PRO A 105 -8.47 -9.51 -17.80
N PRO A 106 -8.26 -9.82 -16.51
CA PRO A 106 -7.21 -9.19 -15.72
C PRO A 106 -5.85 -9.45 -16.37
N ASP A 107 -4.97 -8.46 -16.31
CA ASP A 107 -3.60 -8.60 -16.81
C ASP A 107 -2.80 -9.63 -15.98
N ASN A 108 -1.69 -10.09 -16.55
CA ASN A 108 -0.85 -11.12 -15.92
C ASN A 108 -0.31 -10.69 -14.54
N TYR A 109 -0.01 -9.41 -14.33
CA TYR A 109 0.48 -8.91 -13.04
C TYR A 109 -0.63 -8.95 -12.01
N THR A 110 -1.86 -8.56 -12.38
CA THR A 110 -3.04 -8.66 -11.53
C THR A 110 -3.33 -10.11 -11.14
N ILE A 111 -3.26 -11.06 -12.08
CA ILE A 111 -3.39 -12.50 -11.79
C ILE A 111 -2.30 -12.99 -10.84
N ALA A 112 -1.05 -12.57 -11.04
CA ALA A 112 0.07 -12.91 -10.17
C ALA A 112 -0.09 -12.29 -8.78
N LEU A 113 -0.61 -11.06 -8.67
CA LEU A 113 -0.84 -10.33 -7.42
C LEU A 113 -1.82 -11.09 -6.52
N HIS A 114 -2.97 -11.49 -7.07
CA HIS A 114 -3.95 -12.34 -6.38
C HIS A 114 -3.29 -13.59 -5.76
N LYS A 115 -2.43 -14.26 -6.55
CA LYS A 115 -1.72 -15.45 -6.09
C LYS A 115 -0.69 -15.11 -5.02
N ALA A 116 0.14 -14.10 -5.24
CA ALA A 116 1.19 -13.69 -4.31
C ALA A 116 0.66 -13.34 -2.92
N LEU A 117 -0.55 -12.77 -2.82
CA LEU A 117 -1.20 -12.53 -1.52
C LEU A 117 -1.63 -13.82 -0.81
N LEU A 118 -2.00 -14.89 -1.53
CA LEU A 118 -2.33 -16.19 -0.94
C LEU A 118 -1.14 -16.87 -0.25
N PHE A 119 0.10 -16.52 -0.62
CA PHE A 119 1.29 -16.99 0.09
C PHE A 119 1.26 -16.56 1.56
N PHE A 120 0.92 -15.31 1.84
CA PHE A 120 0.84 -14.82 3.23
C PHE A 120 -0.21 -15.58 4.03
N ASN A 121 -1.35 -15.94 3.43
CA ASN A 121 -2.33 -16.82 4.09
C ASN A 121 -1.76 -18.20 4.45
N ALA A 122 -0.89 -18.74 3.58
CA ALA A 122 -0.19 -19.99 3.82
C ALA A 122 0.90 -19.87 4.88
N GLN A 123 1.38 -18.66 5.21
CA GLN A 123 2.39 -18.39 6.24
C GLN A 123 1.82 -18.07 7.63
N LYS A 124 0.50 -17.84 7.78
CA LYS A 124 -0.10 -17.45 9.07
C LYS A 124 0.17 -18.50 10.17
N SER A 125 0.67 -18.09 11.31
CA SER A 125 0.81 -18.91 12.52
C SER A 125 -0.32 -18.62 13.51
N GLY A 126 -0.64 -19.57 14.39
CA GLY A 126 -1.60 -19.37 15.47
C GLY A 126 -2.99 -19.89 15.11
N LYS A 127 -4.03 -19.28 15.69
CA LYS A 127 -5.42 -19.67 15.43
C LYS A 127 -5.93 -19.02 14.15
N LEU A 128 -5.97 -19.78 13.06
CA LEU A 128 -6.35 -19.29 11.75
C LEU A 128 -7.81 -18.80 11.69
N PRO A 129 -8.11 -17.77 10.88
CA PRO A 129 -9.49 -17.35 10.64
C PRO A 129 -10.28 -18.45 9.90
N ARG A 130 -11.61 -18.46 10.06
CA ARG A 130 -12.50 -19.44 9.40
C ARG A 130 -12.33 -19.47 7.88
N HIS A 131 -12.06 -18.32 7.27
CA HIS A 131 -11.85 -18.16 5.84
C HIS A 131 -10.39 -17.78 5.54
N ASN A 132 -9.46 -18.72 5.69
CA ASN A 132 -8.03 -18.50 5.40
C ASN A 132 -7.65 -18.68 3.91
N ASN A 133 -8.57 -19.15 3.05
CA ASN A 133 -8.31 -19.46 1.63
C ASN A 133 -7.16 -20.45 1.35
N VAL A 134 -6.67 -21.15 2.38
CA VAL A 134 -5.63 -22.19 2.30
C VAL A 134 -6.10 -23.39 3.11
N SER A 135 -6.79 -24.32 2.45
CA SER A 135 -7.52 -25.44 3.10
C SER A 135 -6.63 -26.49 3.76
N TRP A 136 -5.37 -26.57 3.35
CA TRP A 136 -4.39 -27.52 3.88
C TRP A 136 -3.68 -27.03 5.15
N ARG A 137 -3.72 -25.73 5.46
CA ARG A 137 -3.23 -25.18 6.74
C ARG A 137 -4.24 -25.41 7.87
N GLY A 138 -3.74 -25.41 9.11
CA GLY A 138 -4.55 -25.48 10.33
C GLY A 138 -3.97 -24.62 11.45
N ASN A 139 -4.64 -24.63 12.61
CA ASN A 139 -4.15 -23.93 13.80
C ASN A 139 -2.84 -24.55 14.26
N SER A 140 -1.84 -23.72 14.55
CA SER A 140 -0.50 -24.16 14.90
C SER A 140 0.13 -23.26 15.95
N CYS A 141 1.10 -23.80 16.71
CA CYS A 141 1.94 -23.02 17.64
C CYS A 141 1.15 -22.15 18.64
N LEU A 142 0.12 -22.75 19.27
CA LEU A 142 -0.82 -22.05 20.18
C LEU A 142 -0.27 -21.81 21.60
N HIS A 143 0.98 -22.20 21.83
CA HIS A 143 1.70 -22.02 23.08
C HIS A 143 2.85 -21.01 22.98
N ASP A 144 3.09 -20.44 21.79
CA ASP A 144 4.15 -19.45 21.57
C ASP A 144 4.01 -18.26 22.54
N GLY A 145 5.11 -17.90 23.21
CA GLY A 145 5.18 -16.81 24.19
C GLY A 145 4.79 -17.19 25.63
N LYS A 146 4.52 -18.47 25.90
CA LYS A 146 4.20 -18.98 27.26
C LYS A 146 5.37 -19.73 27.90
N ASP A 147 6.59 -19.50 27.43
CA ASP A 147 7.79 -20.16 27.94
C ASP A 147 8.16 -19.63 29.34
N ASP A 148 8.70 -20.51 30.19
CA ASP A 148 9.22 -20.11 31.49
C ASP A 148 10.44 -19.17 31.33
N GLY A 149 10.48 -18.09 32.11
CA GLY A 149 11.57 -17.10 32.08
C GLY A 149 11.40 -15.98 31.04
N VAL A 150 10.34 -16.00 30.24
CA VAL A 150 9.96 -14.85 29.39
C VAL A 150 9.33 -13.76 30.27
N PRO A 151 9.65 -12.48 30.06
CA PRO A 151 9.08 -11.39 30.84
C PRO A 151 7.53 -11.44 30.84
N PRO A 152 6.86 -11.18 31.98
CA PRO A 152 5.40 -11.23 32.07
C PRO A 152 4.66 -10.34 31.06
N VAL A 153 5.36 -9.35 30.51
CA VAL A 153 4.83 -8.43 29.51
C VAL A 153 4.76 -9.01 28.10
N ILE A 154 5.50 -10.09 27.83
CA ILE A 154 5.50 -10.85 26.58
C ILE A 154 4.99 -12.27 26.90
N LYS A 155 3.67 -12.44 27.04
CA LYS A 155 3.06 -13.70 27.52
C LYS A 155 2.19 -14.44 26.51
N ASP A 156 1.96 -13.84 25.36
CA ASP A 156 1.18 -14.43 24.26
C ASP A 156 1.76 -13.96 22.94
N LEU A 157 2.45 -14.86 22.24
CA LEU A 157 2.99 -14.62 20.90
C LEU A 157 2.32 -15.52 19.85
N VAL A 158 1.10 -15.98 20.13
CA VAL A 158 0.26 -16.66 19.13
C VAL A 158 -0.18 -15.65 18.06
N GLY A 159 -0.03 -16.02 16.79
CA GLY A 159 -0.26 -15.15 15.64
C GLY A 159 1.01 -14.95 14.81
N GLY A 160 1.03 -13.92 13.97
CA GLY A 160 2.18 -13.59 13.13
C GLY A 160 2.35 -14.54 11.95
N TYR A 161 3.52 -14.49 11.34
CA TYR A 161 3.86 -15.26 10.15
C TYR A 161 5.07 -16.15 10.39
N TYR A 162 5.08 -17.33 9.77
CA TYR A 162 6.31 -18.08 9.56
C TYR A 162 7.13 -17.43 8.46
N ASP A 163 8.44 -17.41 8.62
CA ASP A 163 9.33 -16.63 7.77
C ASP A 163 9.45 -17.19 6.35
N ALA A 164 9.69 -18.50 6.23
CA ALA A 164 10.05 -19.11 4.96
C ALA A 164 9.43 -20.52 4.81
N GLY A 165 10.25 -21.53 4.50
CA GLY A 165 9.84 -22.94 4.49
C GLY A 165 9.76 -23.58 5.88
N ASP A 166 10.20 -22.84 6.90
CA ASP A 166 10.31 -23.21 8.30
C ASP A 166 9.07 -22.77 9.10
N ALA A 167 9.06 -23.02 10.41
CA ALA A 167 8.01 -22.51 11.30
C ALA A 167 8.57 -21.54 12.37
N ILE A 168 9.67 -20.85 12.07
CA ILE A 168 10.25 -19.83 12.94
C ILE A 168 9.59 -18.48 12.65
N LYS A 169 9.38 -17.69 13.70
CA LYS A 169 8.92 -16.30 13.58
C LYS A 169 10.12 -15.38 13.75
N PHE A 170 10.77 -15.02 12.65
CA PHE A 170 11.83 -14.00 12.65
C PHE A 170 11.19 -12.61 12.53
N ASN A 171 11.25 -11.82 13.60
CA ASN A 171 10.55 -10.53 13.60
C ASN A 171 11.19 -9.49 12.68
N PHE A 172 12.50 -9.55 12.43
CA PHE A 172 13.19 -8.57 11.58
C PHE A 172 12.73 -8.61 10.11
N PRO A 173 12.84 -9.74 9.38
CA PRO A 173 12.29 -9.85 8.03
C PRO A 173 10.76 -9.75 7.98
N MET A 174 10.05 -10.17 9.04
CA MET A 174 8.60 -9.99 9.12
C MET A 174 8.22 -8.51 9.16
N SER A 175 8.89 -7.69 9.97
CA SER A 175 8.65 -6.25 10.05
C SER A 175 8.95 -5.57 8.72
N PHE A 176 10.08 -5.87 8.08
CA PHE A 176 10.38 -5.40 6.73
C PHE A 176 9.28 -5.73 5.73
N SER A 177 8.78 -6.97 5.75
CA SER A 177 7.70 -7.42 4.88
C SER A 177 6.41 -6.60 5.09
N LEU A 178 6.06 -6.32 6.34
CA LEU A 178 4.88 -5.52 6.67
C LEU A 178 5.05 -4.05 6.29
N THR A 179 6.26 -3.49 6.41
CA THR A 179 6.57 -2.15 5.93
C THR A 179 6.42 -2.06 4.41
N MET A 180 6.97 -3.03 3.67
CA MET A 180 6.86 -3.08 2.20
C MET A 180 5.42 -3.26 1.70
N LEU A 181 4.65 -4.16 2.33
CA LEU A 181 3.23 -4.32 2.01
C LEU A 181 2.45 -3.02 2.29
N SER A 182 2.67 -2.40 3.44
CA SER A 182 2.02 -1.15 3.81
C SER A 182 2.40 -0.01 2.85
N TRP A 183 3.68 0.09 2.48
CA TRP A 183 4.15 1.06 1.51
C TRP A 183 3.45 0.88 0.17
N SER A 184 3.35 -0.35 -0.33
CA SER A 184 2.66 -0.62 -1.59
C SER A 184 1.18 -0.22 -1.55
N VAL A 185 0.49 -0.40 -0.41
CA VAL A 185 -0.91 0.00 -0.24
C VAL A 185 -1.05 1.53 -0.19
N ILE A 186 -0.13 2.21 0.48
CA ILE A 186 -0.11 3.68 0.55
C ILE A 186 0.03 4.28 -0.85
N GLU A 187 0.92 3.73 -1.68
CA GLU A 187 1.19 4.25 -3.03
C GLU A 187 0.10 3.84 -4.05
N TYR A 188 -0.39 2.60 -3.95
CA TYR A 188 -1.23 1.97 -4.99
C TYR A 188 -2.59 1.48 -4.48
N SER A 189 -3.16 2.13 -3.46
CA SER A 189 -4.50 1.77 -2.91
C SER A 189 -5.57 1.63 -3.99
N GLY A 190 -5.60 2.55 -4.96
CA GLY A 190 -6.53 2.51 -6.09
C GLY A 190 -6.38 1.26 -6.97
N LYS A 191 -5.14 0.79 -7.19
CA LYS A 191 -4.87 -0.43 -7.96
C LYS A 191 -5.26 -1.69 -7.19
N TYR A 192 -5.01 -1.73 -5.89
CA TYR A 192 -5.52 -2.81 -5.03
C TYR A 192 -7.05 -2.86 -5.02
N GLN A 193 -7.71 -1.70 -5.00
CA GLN A 193 -9.16 -1.61 -5.06
C GLN A 193 -9.70 -2.10 -6.41
N ALA A 194 -9.07 -1.71 -7.52
CA ALA A 194 -9.43 -2.17 -8.87
C ALA A 194 -9.22 -3.67 -9.05
N ALA A 195 -8.17 -4.24 -8.44
CA ALA A 195 -7.95 -5.68 -8.40
C ALA A 195 -8.89 -6.42 -7.43
N GLY A 196 -9.63 -5.73 -6.56
CA GLY A 196 -10.46 -6.38 -5.53
C GLY A 196 -9.67 -7.00 -4.38
N GLU A 197 -8.41 -6.61 -4.21
CA GLU A 197 -7.47 -7.18 -3.22
C GLU A 197 -7.18 -6.23 -2.05
N LEU A 198 -7.70 -5.00 -2.04
CA LEU A 198 -7.46 -4.01 -0.97
C LEU A 198 -7.84 -4.54 0.42
N GLY A 199 -8.99 -5.19 0.56
CA GLY A 199 -9.40 -5.77 1.84
C GLY A 199 -8.46 -6.88 2.30
N HIS A 200 -8.06 -7.76 1.38
CA HIS A 200 -7.21 -8.91 1.66
C HIS A 200 -5.79 -8.50 2.05
N VAL A 201 -5.17 -7.56 1.34
CA VAL A 201 -3.83 -7.04 1.72
C VAL A 201 -3.88 -6.30 3.06
N LYS A 202 -4.96 -5.56 3.36
CA LYS A 202 -5.16 -4.95 4.69
C LYS A 202 -5.28 -6.01 5.77
N ASP A 203 -6.02 -7.09 5.55
CA ASP A 203 -6.10 -8.19 6.51
C ASP A 203 -4.75 -8.88 6.74
N ILE A 204 -3.94 -9.03 5.69
CA ILE A 204 -2.56 -9.54 5.78
C ILE A 204 -1.69 -8.62 6.65
N ILE A 205 -1.71 -7.31 6.40
CA ILE A 205 -0.95 -6.33 7.18
C ILE A 205 -1.42 -6.36 8.63
N LYS A 206 -2.73 -6.31 8.87
CA LYS A 206 -3.34 -6.31 10.20
C LYS A 206 -2.93 -7.52 11.03
N TRP A 207 -2.92 -8.71 10.41
CA TRP A 207 -2.50 -9.95 11.07
C TRP A 207 -1.07 -9.87 11.60
N GLY A 208 -0.16 -9.27 10.81
CA GLY A 208 1.23 -9.07 11.20
C GLY A 208 1.38 -8.00 12.28
N THR A 209 0.73 -6.85 12.12
CA THR A 209 0.85 -5.74 13.09
C THR A 209 0.20 -6.06 14.43
N ASP A 210 -0.91 -6.82 14.44
CA ASP A 210 -1.50 -7.34 15.68
C ASP A 210 -0.52 -8.25 16.43
N TYR A 211 0.31 -9.03 15.73
CA TYR A 211 1.37 -9.82 16.33
C TYR A 211 2.56 -8.96 16.79
N LEU A 212 3.03 -7.99 15.99
CA LEU A 212 4.12 -7.10 16.41
C LEU A 212 3.80 -6.36 17.71
N LEU A 213 2.54 -5.90 17.88
CA LEU A 213 2.07 -5.25 19.11
C LEU A 213 2.07 -6.17 20.36
N LYS A 214 2.18 -7.48 20.19
CA LYS A 214 2.32 -8.44 21.30
C LYS A 214 3.78 -8.66 21.75
N ASN A 215 4.75 -8.24 20.94
CA ASN A 215 6.18 -8.49 21.21
C ASN A 215 6.79 -7.52 22.22
N PHE A 216 6.01 -6.56 22.72
CA PHE A 216 6.44 -5.59 23.74
C PHE A 216 5.21 -5.05 24.48
N ASN A 217 5.43 -4.23 25.51
CA ASN A 217 4.34 -3.52 26.18
C ASN A 217 3.77 -2.41 25.27
N SER A 218 2.87 -2.76 24.36
CA SER A 218 2.30 -1.80 23.40
C SER A 218 1.33 -0.77 24.01
N THR A 219 1.09 -0.83 25.32
CA THR A 219 0.33 0.19 26.07
C THR A 219 1.21 1.15 26.87
N ALA A 220 2.53 0.92 26.91
CA ALA A 220 3.47 1.77 27.62
C ALA A 220 4.17 2.77 26.68
N ASP A 221 4.51 3.94 27.21
CA ASP A 221 5.29 4.96 26.49
C ASP A 221 6.77 4.60 26.36
N THR A 222 7.26 3.69 27.21
CA THR A 222 8.64 3.20 27.21
C THR A 222 8.68 1.71 27.50
N ILE A 223 9.67 1.04 26.94
CA ILE A 223 9.98 -0.37 27.16
C ILE A 223 11.49 -0.53 27.37
N THR A 224 11.88 -1.62 28.00
CA THR A 224 13.29 -2.00 28.20
C THR A 224 13.66 -3.30 27.52
N GLN A 225 12.66 -4.00 26.95
CA GLN A 225 12.82 -5.32 26.37
C GLN A 225 11.81 -5.53 25.23
N LEU A 226 12.25 -6.29 24.23
CA LEU A 226 11.52 -6.57 23.00
C LEU A 226 11.63 -8.06 22.65
N GLY A 227 10.53 -8.67 22.22
CA GLY A 227 10.52 -10.00 21.62
C GLY A 227 11.11 -9.95 20.22
N MET A 228 12.18 -10.72 19.99
CA MET A 228 12.90 -10.73 18.71
C MET A 228 12.55 -11.92 17.82
N GLN A 229 12.24 -13.06 18.42
CA GLN A 229 12.04 -14.31 17.69
C GLN A 229 11.25 -15.31 18.52
N VAL A 230 10.48 -16.17 17.85
CA VAL A 230 9.89 -17.37 18.47
C VAL A 230 10.26 -18.61 17.67
N GLY A 231 10.80 -19.60 18.37
CA GLY A 231 11.37 -20.80 17.77
C GLY A 231 12.88 -20.68 17.58
N SER A 232 13.52 -21.84 17.38
CA SER A 232 14.94 -21.97 17.12
C SER A 232 15.14 -22.95 15.95
N GLY A 233 16.10 -22.68 15.09
CA GLY A 233 16.57 -23.52 13.99
C GLY A 233 18.09 -23.72 14.01
N ASP A 234 18.84 -23.14 14.94
CA ASP A 234 20.29 -23.33 14.97
C ASP A 234 20.66 -24.80 15.20
N THR A 235 21.28 -25.40 14.19
CA THR A 235 21.82 -26.77 14.23
C THR A 235 23.34 -26.79 14.25
N SER A 236 23.96 -25.61 14.41
CA SER A 236 25.41 -25.47 14.54
C SER A 236 25.92 -26.29 15.74
N GLN A 237 27.19 -26.66 15.67
CA GLN A 237 27.86 -27.55 16.64
C GLN A 237 27.27 -28.97 16.76
N GLY A 238 26.42 -29.39 15.81
CA GLY A 238 25.90 -30.76 15.77
C GLY A 238 24.88 -31.05 16.88
N SER A 239 24.21 -30.02 17.40
CA SER A 239 23.14 -30.18 18.39
C SER A 239 22.08 -31.17 17.91
N ALA A 240 21.83 -32.20 18.74
CA ALA A 240 20.78 -33.19 18.50
C ALA A 240 19.44 -32.80 19.15
N THR A 241 19.37 -31.64 19.80
CA THR A 241 18.14 -31.13 20.41
C THR A 241 17.13 -30.83 19.31
N PRO A 242 15.92 -31.45 19.36
CA PRO A 242 14.87 -31.17 18.39
C PRO A 242 14.55 -29.67 18.30
N ASN A 243 14.63 -29.12 17.10
CA ASN A 243 14.29 -27.73 16.80
C ASN A 243 13.76 -27.65 15.35
N ASP A 244 13.46 -26.45 14.87
CA ASP A 244 12.74 -26.26 13.61
C ASP A 244 13.50 -26.75 12.37
N HIS A 245 14.83 -26.57 12.32
CA HIS A 245 15.63 -26.99 11.18
C HIS A 245 16.16 -28.42 11.32
N TYR A 246 16.22 -28.95 12.54
CA TYR A 246 16.44 -30.37 12.79
C TYR A 246 15.22 -31.22 12.38
N CYS A 247 14.02 -30.73 12.67
CA CYS A 247 12.76 -31.41 12.39
C CYS A 247 12.18 -31.02 11.02
N TRP A 248 11.45 -31.94 10.38
CA TRP A 248 10.65 -31.62 9.20
C TRP A 248 9.19 -31.97 9.49
N MET A 249 8.45 -31.02 10.07
CA MET A 249 7.09 -31.25 10.58
C MET A 249 6.10 -30.24 10.02
N ARG A 250 4.83 -30.64 9.92
CA ARG A 250 3.76 -29.67 9.67
C ARG A 250 3.70 -28.71 10.86
N PRO A 251 3.47 -27.40 10.65
CA PRO A 251 3.33 -26.47 11.76
C PRO A 251 2.30 -26.90 12.81
N GLU A 252 1.24 -27.58 12.37
CA GLU A 252 0.16 -28.09 13.23
C GLU A 252 0.57 -29.31 14.08
N ASP A 253 1.66 -30.00 13.71
CA ASP A 253 2.15 -31.20 14.40
C ASP A 253 3.30 -30.90 15.38
N ILE A 254 3.90 -29.70 15.33
CA ILE A 254 5.11 -29.33 16.10
C ILE A 254 4.92 -29.68 17.59
N ASP A 255 5.88 -30.43 18.11
CA ASP A 255 5.94 -30.85 19.52
C ASP A 255 7.31 -30.65 20.17
N TYR A 256 8.26 -30.01 19.48
CA TYR A 256 9.51 -29.51 20.07
C TYR A 256 9.31 -28.13 20.71
N ASP A 257 10.20 -27.78 21.63
CA ASP A 257 10.20 -26.48 22.31
C ASP A 257 10.43 -25.33 21.33
N ARG A 258 9.68 -24.25 21.51
CA ARG A 258 9.72 -23.07 20.64
C ARG A 258 10.05 -21.83 21.45
N PRO A 259 11.32 -21.67 21.88
CA PRO A 259 11.70 -20.64 22.83
C PRO A 259 11.44 -19.25 22.26
N THR A 260 10.92 -18.37 23.13
CA THR A 260 10.84 -16.94 22.86
C THR A 260 12.17 -16.26 23.19
N GLN A 261 12.81 -15.69 22.18
CA GLN A 261 14.03 -14.90 22.36
C GLN A 261 13.68 -13.42 22.48
N THR A 262 14.38 -12.74 23.40
CA THR A 262 14.19 -11.31 23.66
C THR A 262 15.50 -10.56 23.58
N CYS A 263 15.43 -9.25 23.33
CA CYS A 263 16.57 -8.36 23.29
C CYS A 263 16.30 -7.10 24.13
N THR A 264 17.37 -6.58 24.74
CA THR A 264 17.38 -5.30 25.47
C THR A 264 18.07 -4.20 24.69
N THR A 265 18.95 -4.55 23.73
CA THR A 265 19.66 -3.62 22.84
C THR A 265 19.59 -4.13 21.39
N CYS A 266 18.59 -3.66 20.64
CA CYS A 266 18.28 -4.16 19.29
C CYS A 266 17.64 -3.06 18.42
N SER A 267 18.44 -2.03 18.12
CA SER A 267 18.05 -0.82 17.41
C SER A 267 17.49 -1.08 16.03
N ASP A 268 18.16 -1.90 15.25
CA ASP A 268 17.77 -2.34 13.90
C ASP A 268 16.35 -2.94 13.92
N LEU A 269 16.16 -4.01 14.69
CA LEU A 269 14.86 -4.67 14.81
C LEU A 269 13.77 -3.71 15.31
N ALA A 270 14.05 -2.97 16.39
CA ALA A 270 13.07 -2.07 16.98
C ALA A 270 12.67 -0.92 16.04
N ALA A 271 13.62 -0.37 15.29
CA ALA A 271 13.37 0.70 14.32
C ALA A 271 12.64 0.17 13.08
N GLU A 272 12.90 -1.06 12.62
CA GLU A 272 12.10 -1.68 11.55
C GLU A 272 10.69 -2.04 12.01
N MET A 273 10.51 -2.56 13.23
CA MET A 273 9.19 -2.76 13.82
C MET A 273 8.42 -1.43 13.94
N ALA A 274 9.10 -0.34 14.32
CA ALA A 274 8.50 0.98 14.35
C ALA A 274 8.09 1.45 12.94
N ALA A 275 8.95 1.25 11.92
CA ALA A 275 8.62 1.56 10.53
C ALA A 275 7.39 0.79 10.05
N ALA A 276 7.29 -0.50 10.37
CA ALA A 276 6.16 -1.35 10.01
C ALA A 276 4.85 -0.86 10.62
N LEU A 277 4.85 -0.54 11.93
CA LEU A 277 3.66 -0.03 12.62
C LEU A 277 3.28 1.39 12.13
N ALA A 278 4.26 2.25 11.88
CA ALA A 278 4.05 3.60 11.35
C ALA A 278 3.49 3.59 9.92
N ALA A 279 4.04 2.77 9.02
CA ALA A 279 3.50 2.61 7.68
C ALA A 279 2.07 2.04 7.72
N ALA A 280 1.84 1.00 8.54
CA ALA A 280 0.52 0.41 8.69
C ALA A 280 -0.51 1.40 9.28
N SER A 281 -0.10 2.30 10.19
CA SER A 281 -1.04 3.28 10.74
C SER A 281 -1.62 4.21 9.68
N ILE A 282 -0.85 4.51 8.62
CA ILE A 282 -1.30 5.29 7.48
C ILE A 282 -2.31 4.48 6.65
N VAL A 283 -2.04 3.20 6.40
CA VAL A 283 -2.98 2.27 5.71
C VAL A 283 -4.33 2.18 6.43
N PHE A 284 -4.31 2.21 7.77
CA PHE A 284 -5.49 2.11 8.61
C PHE A 284 -6.03 3.45 9.11
N LYS A 285 -5.67 4.58 8.48
CA LYS A 285 -6.13 5.92 8.90
C LYS A 285 -7.65 6.04 9.10
N ASP A 286 -8.43 5.32 8.30
CA ASP A 286 -9.91 5.31 8.38
C ASP A 286 -10.42 4.58 9.64
N ASN A 287 -9.62 3.67 10.21
CA ASN A 287 -9.85 3.10 11.53
C ASN A 287 -8.99 3.84 12.56
N ARG A 288 -9.48 5.01 12.97
CA ARG A 288 -8.76 5.94 13.86
C ARG A 288 -8.21 5.28 15.12
N ALA A 289 -9.01 4.45 15.79
CA ALA A 289 -8.59 3.77 17.02
C ALA A 289 -7.43 2.81 16.78
N TYR A 290 -7.48 2.01 15.71
CA TYR A 290 -6.40 1.10 15.36
C TYR A 290 -5.15 1.85 14.87
N SER A 291 -5.33 2.86 14.02
CA SER A 291 -4.24 3.73 13.54
C SER A 291 -3.48 4.39 14.71
N GLN A 292 -4.20 4.97 15.68
CA GLN A 292 -3.59 5.57 16.87
C GLN A 292 -2.84 4.55 17.73
N LYS A 293 -3.39 3.33 17.89
CA LYS A 293 -2.70 2.24 18.59
C LYS A 293 -1.38 1.88 17.90
N LEU A 294 -1.37 1.83 16.57
CA LEU A 294 -0.18 1.54 15.78
C LEU A 294 0.86 2.69 15.90
N VAL A 295 0.44 3.95 15.79
CA VAL A 295 1.32 5.13 15.98
C VAL A 295 1.95 5.14 17.36
N HIS A 296 1.17 4.86 18.40
CA HIS A 296 1.68 4.79 19.78
C HIS A 296 2.73 3.68 19.91
N GLY A 297 2.43 2.46 19.45
CA GLY A 297 3.38 1.35 19.45
C GLY A 297 4.66 1.68 18.66
N ALA A 298 4.54 2.30 17.49
CA ALA A 298 5.66 2.75 16.66
C ALA A 298 6.53 3.78 17.40
N THR A 299 5.91 4.73 18.09
CA THR A 299 6.59 5.76 18.89
C THR A 299 7.40 5.13 20.03
N THR A 300 6.79 4.20 20.77
CA THR A 300 7.45 3.47 21.86
C THR A 300 8.65 2.66 21.37
N LEU A 301 8.49 1.92 20.26
CA LEU A 301 9.57 1.13 19.67
C LEU A 301 10.70 2.00 19.13
N PHE A 302 10.37 3.09 18.42
CA PHE A 302 11.38 3.98 17.87
C PHE A 302 12.17 4.65 19.00
N LYS A 303 11.51 5.07 20.08
CA LYS A 303 12.19 5.58 21.28
C LYS A 303 13.13 4.53 21.88
N PHE A 304 12.66 3.31 22.11
CA PHE A 304 13.50 2.20 22.60
C PHE A 304 14.71 1.95 21.69
N SER A 305 14.53 1.94 20.36
CA SER A 305 15.62 1.72 19.39
C SER A 305 16.73 2.77 19.51
N ARG A 306 16.40 4.00 19.92
CA ARG A 306 17.31 5.13 20.03
C ARG A 306 18.01 5.19 21.38
N ASP A 307 17.30 4.85 22.44
CA ASP A 307 17.77 4.88 23.82
C ASP A 307 18.64 3.65 24.14
N GLN A 308 18.24 2.45 23.68
CA GLN A 308 18.90 1.18 23.97
C GLN A 308 19.66 0.66 22.74
N ARG A 309 20.78 1.29 22.42
CA ARG A 309 21.48 1.02 21.14
C ARG A 309 22.21 -0.31 21.11
N GLY A 310 22.02 -1.05 20.03
CA GLY A 310 22.72 -2.30 19.74
C GLY A 310 22.21 -2.95 18.46
N ARG A 311 22.98 -3.88 17.89
CA ARG A 311 22.46 -4.77 16.84
C ARG A 311 21.66 -5.90 17.48
N TYR A 312 20.54 -6.31 16.90
CA TYR A 312 19.74 -7.40 17.45
C TYR A 312 20.41 -8.78 17.30
N SER A 313 21.33 -8.90 16.34
CA SER A 313 22.08 -10.12 16.04
C SER A 313 23.58 -9.97 16.34
N PRO A 314 23.99 -9.68 17.60
CA PRO A 314 25.40 -9.67 17.94
C PRO A 314 26.00 -11.08 17.79
N ASN A 315 27.31 -11.16 17.59
CA ASN A 315 28.02 -12.43 17.37
C ASN A 315 27.67 -13.45 18.47
N GLY A 316 27.38 -14.69 18.07
CA GLY A 316 27.01 -15.78 18.97
C GLY A 316 25.53 -15.84 19.34
N LYS A 317 24.69 -14.94 18.82
CA LYS A 317 23.22 -15.11 18.83
C LYS A 317 22.76 -15.87 17.61
N GLU A 318 21.77 -16.72 17.79
CA GLU A 318 21.17 -17.51 16.71
C GLU A 318 20.70 -16.65 15.52
N ALA A 319 20.12 -15.47 15.79
CA ALA A 319 19.71 -14.55 14.73
C ALA A 319 20.85 -14.23 13.73
N SER A 320 22.12 -14.22 14.17
CA SER A 320 23.27 -13.97 13.29
C SER A 320 23.59 -15.13 12.31
N VAL A 321 23.03 -16.31 12.54
CA VAL A 321 23.16 -17.47 11.63
C VAL A 321 22.18 -17.37 10.47
N PHE A 322 20.99 -16.78 10.70
CA PHE A 322 19.90 -16.73 9.73
C PHE A 322 19.72 -15.34 9.12
N TYR A 323 19.51 -14.34 9.97
CA TYR A 323 19.23 -12.96 9.61
C TYR A 323 20.24 -12.04 10.31
N ASN A 324 21.49 -12.07 9.87
CA ASN A 324 22.51 -11.21 10.45
C ASN A 324 22.31 -9.74 10.04
N SER A 325 22.14 -8.86 11.02
CA SER A 325 22.16 -7.41 10.85
C SER A 325 23.57 -6.89 10.57
N THR A 326 23.72 -6.12 9.50
CA THR A 326 24.96 -5.40 9.18
C THR A 326 25.08 -4.08 9.93
N SER A 327 23.96 -3.38 10.14
CA SER A 327 23.90 -2.01 10.67
C SER A 327 22.52 -1.76 11.30
N TYR A 328 22.39 -0.64 12.04
CA TYR A 328 21.09 -0.10 12.47
C TYR A 328 20.90 1.36 12.03
N TRP A 329 21.89 1.94 11.33
CA TRP A 329 21.91 3.36 10.99
C TRP A 329 20.93 3.69 9.88
N ASP A 330 20.81 2.80 8.92
CA ASP A 330 19.85 2.86 7.83
C ASP A 330 18.42 2.64 8.34
N GLU A 331 18.18 1.77 9.32
CA GLU A 331 16.88 1.68 10.01
C GLU A 331 16.51 2.98 10.72
N PHE A 332 17.45 3.76 11.23
CA PHE A 332 17.13 5.07 11.80
C PHE A 332 16.71 6.10 10.75
N VAL A 333 17.29 6.06 9.54
CA VAL A 333 16.86 6.92 8.43
C VAL A 333 15.47 6.47 7.96
N TRP A 334 15.30 5.17 7.74
CA TRP A 334 14.07 4.53 7.29
C TRP A 334 12.91 4.71 8.28
N GLY A 335 13.10 4.29 9.53
CA GLY A 335 12.12 4.43 10.60
C GLY A 335 11.84 5.88 10.94
N GLY A 336 12.86 6.76 10.91
CA GLY A 336 12.66 8.20 11.09
C GLY A 336 11.77 8.80 10.00
N ALA A 337 11.95 8.41 8.74
CA ALA A 337 11.07 8.85 7.66
C ALA A 337 9.63 8.35 7.85
N TRP A 338 9.42 7.07 8.13
CA TRP A 338 8.08 6.52 8.38
C TRP A 338 7.38 7.14 9.60
N MET A 339 8.12 7.35 10.69
CA MET A 339 7.60 8.04 11.87
C MET A 339 7.18 9.47 11.56
N TYR A 340 7.93 10.20 10.72
CA TYR A 340 7.53 11.52 10.27
C TYR A 340 6.21 11.48 9.48
N PHE A 341 6.06 10.57 8.51
CA PHE A 341 4.81 10.46 7.73
C PHE A 341 3.61 10.04 8.58
N ALA A 342 3.81 9.18 9.57
CA ALA A 342 2.74 8.70 10.43
C ALA A 342 2.30 9.72 11.49
N THR A 343 3.22 10.59 11.97
CA THR A 343 2.96 11.49 13.11
C THR A 343 2.91 12.97 12.76
N GLY A 344 3.50 13.38 11.63
CA GLY A 344 3.74 14.78 11.32
C GLY A 344 4.81 15.47 12.16
N ASN A 345 5.45 14.76 13.10
CA ASN A 345 6.41 15.36 14.01
C ASN A 345 7.77 15.59 13.31
N SER A 346 8.12 16.87 13.13
CA SER A 346 9.33 17.30 12.41
C SER A 346 10.64 16.86 13.05
N SER A 347 10.64 16.48 14.34
CA SER A 347 11.84 15.93 14.99
C SER A 347 12.32 14.63 14.34
N TYR A 348 11.41 13.79 13.83
CA TYR A 348 11.76 12.58 13.10
C TYR A 348 12.38 12.89 11.74
N LEU A 349 11.81 13.85 11.00
CA LEU A 349 12.39 14.30 9.73
C LEU A 349 13.79 14.89 9.95
N LYS A 350 13.96 15.72 10.97
CA LYS A 350 15.27 16.28 11.35
C LYS A 350 16.30 15.19 11.65
N LEU A 351 15.89 14.12 12.34
CA LEU A 351 16.76 12.98 12.59
C LEU A 351 17.12 12.26 11.28
N ALA A 352 16.12 11.88 10.48
CA ALA A 352 16.29 11.16 9.23
C ALA A 352 17.15 11.94 8.21
N THR A 353 17.12 13.27 8.29
CA THR A 353 17.89 14.17 7.42
C THR A 353 19.21 14.65 8.03
N THR A 354 19.61 14.12 9.20
CA THR A 354 20.89 14.50 9.80
C THR A 354 22.07 13.98 8.96
N PRO A 355 22.99 14.84 8.47
CA PRO A 355 24.09 14.40 7.59
C PRO A 355 24.99 13.32 8.19
N ARG A 356 25.23 13.37 9.51
CA ARG A 356 26.00 12.33 10.22
C ARG A 356 25.31 10.98 10.19
N LEU A 357 23.98 10.96 10.27
CA LEU A 357 23.19 9.72 10.20
C LEU A 357 23.28 9.11 8.81
N ALA A 358 23.07 9.93 7.77
CA ALA A 358 23.25 9.53 6.37
C ALA A 358 24.66 8.96 6.10
N LYS A 359 25.70 9.61 6.63
CA LYS A 359 27.09 9.12 6.50
C LYS A 359 27.28 7.74 7.13
N HIS A 360 26.77 7.52 8.34
CA HIS A 360 26.89 6.24 9.03
C HIS A 360 26.05 5.13 8.37
N ALA A 361 24.91 5.49 7.79
CA ALA A 361 24.05 4.58 7.03
C ALA A 361 24.65 4.17 5.68
N GLY A 362 25.81 4.71 5.28
CA GLY A 362 26.46 4.36 4.02
C GLY A 362 26.07 5.26 2.84
N ALA A 363 25.30 6.35 3.05
CA ALA A 363 24.75 7.16 1.95
C ALA A 363 25.82 7.70 0.99
N PHE A 364 26.99 8.05 1.51
CA PHE A 364 28.11 8.65 0.75
C PHE A 364 29.21 7.65 0.40
N TRP A 365 29.00 6.38 0.71
CA TRP A 365 29.99 5.33 0.47
C TRP A 365 29.53 4.51 -0.73
N GLY A 366 30.34 4.52 -1.80
CA GLY A 366 30.19 3.54 -2.87
C GLY A 366 30.51 2.15 -2.34
N GLY A 367 29.79 1.14 -2.81
CA GLY A 367 29.98 -0.25 -2.39
C GLY A 367 29.25 -1.21 -3.32
N PRO A 368 29.59 -2.51 -3.27
CA PRO A 368 28.97 -3.52 -4.14
C PRO A 368 27.46 -3.61 -3.90
N ASP A 369 27.02 -3.60 -2.63
CA ASP A 369 25.60 -3.66 -2.25
C ASP A 369 24.92 -2.27 -2.17
N TYR A 370 25.57 -1.19 -2.66
CA TYR A 370 24.95 0.14 -2.70
C TYR A 370 23.82 0.17 -3.74
N GLY A 371 22.64 0.64 -3.33
CA GLY A 371 21.44 0.58 -4.19
C GLY A 371 20.63 -0.69 -3.99
N VAL A 372 21.01 -1.61 -3.10
CA VAL A 372 20.29 -2.87 -2.88
C VAL A 372 19.38 -2.78 -1.66
N LEU A 373 18.08 -2.59 -1.88
CA LEU A 373 17.07 -2.67 -0.81
C LEU A 373 16.83 -4.12 -0.38
N SER A 374 16.87 -4.38 0.92
CA SER A 374 16.59 -5.70 1.51
C SER A 374 16.05 -5.59 2.93
N TRP A 375 15.75 -6.73 3.55
CA TRP A 375 15.38 -6.81 4.97
C TRP A 375 16.50 -6.33 5.91
N ASP A 376 17.75 -6.27 5.44
CA ASP A 376 18.93 -5.83 6.20
C ASP A 376 19.37 -4.40 5.87
N ASN A 377 19.27 -3.99 4.59
CA ASN A 377 19.69 -2.65 4.14
C ASN A 377 18.48 -1.83 3.66
N LYS A 378 18.15 -0.77 4.38
CA LYS A 378 16.98 0.11 4.11
C LYS A 378 17.33 1.41 3.41
N LEU A 379 18.61 1.71 3.24
CA LEU A 379 19.08 3.03 2.80
C LEU A 379 18.45 3.45 1.48
N THR A 380 18.46 2.56 0.48
CA THR A 380 17.92 2.87 -0.85
C THR A 380 16.40 3.10 -0.82
N GLY A 381 15.67 2.32 -0.03
CA GLY A 381 14.24 2.55 0.19
C GLY A 381 13.98 3.90 0.87
N ALA A 382 14.77 4.25 1.88
CA ALA A 382 14.66 5.52 2.59
C ALA A 382 14.99 6.72 1.69
N GLN A 383 15.99 6.60 0.81
CA GLN A 383 16.33 7.64 -0.18
C GLN A 383 15.20 7.87 -1.17
N VAL A 384 14.58 6.81 -1.70
CA VAL A 384 13.40 6.93 -2.59
C VAL A 384 12.23 7.57 -1.87
N LEU A 385 11.96 7.16 -0.63
CA LEU A 385 10.89 7.71 0.20
C LEU A 385 11.11 9.20 0.53
N LEU A 386 12.33 9.62 0.84
CA LEU A 386 12.66 11.02 1.10
C LEU A 386 12.75 11.86 -0.18
N SER A 387 13.08 11.24 -1.32
CA SER A 387 13.00 11.88 -2.65
C SER A 387 11.56 12.26 -2.98
N ARG A 388 10.60 11.41 -2.60
CA ARG A 388 9.17 11.71 -2.72
C ARG A 388 8.78 12.98 -1.96
N LEU A 389 9.22 13.09 -0.71
CA LEU A 389 8.96 14.27 0.12
C LEU A 389 9.48 15.54 -0.57
N ARG A 390 10.68 15.48 -1.15
CA ARG A 390 11.27 16.58 -1.91
C ARG A 390 10.46 16.92 -3.16
N LEU A 391 10.05 15.92 -3.94
CA LEU A 391 9.32 16.13 -5.19
C LEU A 391 7.93 16.76 -4.98
N PHE A 392 7.19 16.34 -3.95
CA PHE A 392 5.80 16.78 -3.78
C PHE A 392 5.60 17.90 -2.77
N LEU A 393 6.40 17.96 -1.71
CA LEU A 393 6.27 19.02 -0.71
C LEU A 393 7.43 20.03 -0.75
N SER A 394 8.59 19.64 -1.29
CA SER A 394 9.81 20.47 -1.38
C SER A 394 10.08 21.28 -0.10
N PRO A 395 10.24 20.61 1.06
CA PRO A 395 10.55 21.29 2.32
C PRO A 395 11.79 22.17 2.14
N GLY A 396 11.67 23.46 2.45
CA GLY A 396 12.81 24.38 2.39
C GLY A 396 13.92 24.04 3.40
N TYR A 397 14.86 24.98 3.53
CA TYR A 397 15.93 24.92 4.54
C TYR A 397 15.35 24.69 5.96
N PRO A 398 15.93 23.81 6.81
CA PRO A 398 17.28 23.23 6.72
C PRO A 398 17.36 21.82 6.10
N TYR A 399 16.27 21.27 5.56
CA TYR A 399 16.25 19.88 5.09
C TYR A 399 16.69 19.71 3.63
N GLU A 400 16.61 20.79 2.84
CA GLU A 400 16.81 20.77 1.38
C GLU A 400 18.17 20.21 0.95
N ASP A 401 19.26 20.51 1.68
CA ASP A 401 20.61 20.05 1.32
C ASP A 401 20.71 18.52 1.27
N ILE A 402 20.20 17.85 2.31
CA ILE A 402 20.24 16.40 2.39
C ILE A 402 19.20 15.76 1.48
N LEU A 403 18.01 16.35 1.36
CA LEU A 403 16.96 15.81 0.51
C LEU A 403 17.36 15.89 -0.97
N THR A 404 18.02 16.97 -1.38
CA THR A 404 18.64 17.06 -2.71
C THR A 404 19.68 15.97 -2.90
N THR A 405 20.49 15.73 -1.88
CA THR A 405 21.52 14.67 -1.93
C THR A 405 20.91 13.28 -2.07
N PHE A 406 19.88 12.95 -1.28
CA PHE A 406 19.15 11.67 -1.39
C PHE A 406 18.41 11.52 -2.72
N HIS A 407 17.88 12.61 -3.27
CA HIS A 407 17.27 12.62 -4.59
C HIS A 407 18.30 12.33 -5.69
N ASN A 408 19.45 12.99 -5.66
CA ASN A 408 20.55 12.74 -6.61
C ASN A 408 21.06 11.29 -6.50
N GLN A 409 21.22 10.78 -5.27
CA GLN A 409 21.62 9.40 -5.02
C GLN A 409 20.60 8.39 -5.54
N THR A 410 19.31 8.67 -5.37
CA THR A 410 18.23 7.88 -5.95
C THR A 410 18.38 7.84 -7.48
N GLY A 411 18.60 8.99 -8.13
CA GLY A 411 18.90 9.05 -9.56
C GLY A 411 20.08 8.15 -9.96
N ILE A 412 21.19 8.21 -9.23
CA ILE A 412 22.37 7.35 -9.46
C ILE A 412 22.04 5.85 -9.31
N VAL A 413 21.27 5.48 -8.28
CA VAL A 413 20.83 4.09 -8.09
C VAL A 413 19.96 3.64 -9.25
N MET A 414 19.01 4.46 -9.70
CA MET A 414 18.15 4.12 -10.84
C MET A 414 18.96 3.94 -12.13
N CYS A 415 20.02 4.73 -12.33
CA CYS A 415 20.97 4.52 -13.41
C CYS A 415 21.69 3.16 -13.28
N SER A 416 22.13 2.80 -12.07
CA SER A 416 22.84 1.54 -11.81
C SER A 416 22.04 0.29 -12.21
N TYR A 417 20.70 0.38 -12.22
CA TYR A 417 19.80 -0.69 -12.63
C TYR A 417 19.69 -0.86 -14.15
N LEU A 418 20.18 0.07 -14.96
CA LEU A 418 20.10 -0.02 -16.42
C LEU A 418 21.24 -0.87 -17.01
N PRO A 419 21.00 -1.62 -18.10
CA PRO A 419 21.96 -2.58 -18.66
C PRO A 419 23.25 -1.97 -19.21
N MET A 420 23.21 -0.69 -19.54
CA MET A 420 24.39 0.04 -20.03
C MET A 420 25.40 0.40 -18.93
N PHE A 421 25.01 0.32 -17.65
CA PHE A 421 25.91 0.56 -16.52
C PHE A 421 26.43 -0.76 -15.95
N THR A 422 27.71 -0.76 -15.57
CA THR A 422 28.42 -1.95 -15.07
C THR A 422 28.34 -2.11 -13.55
N SER A 423 27.45 -1.38 -12.88
CA SER A 423 27.28 -1.45 -11.42
C SER A 423 26.80 -2.83 -10.97
N PHE A 424 25.89 -3.45 -11.72
CA PHE A 424 25.40 -4.80 -11.46
C PHE A 424 25.53 -5.69 -12.69
N ASN A 425 26.02 -6.91 -12.46
CA ASN A 425 26.04 -7.95 -13.48
C ASN A 425 24.62 -8.42 -13.81
N ARG A 426 24.46 -9.05 -14.96
CA ARG A 426 23.22 -9.70 -15.38
C ARG A 426 23.48 -11.13 -15.80
N THR A 427 22.52 -12.01 -15.57
CA THR A 427 22.52 -13.35 -16.15
C THR A 427 22.36 -13.27 -17.67
N ARG A 428 22.56 -14.38 -18.39
CA ARG A 428 22.36 -14.41 -19.85
C ARG A 428 20.89 -14.17 -20.23
N GLY A 429 19.98 -14.58 -19.35
CA GLY A 429 18.54 -14.33 -19.48
C GLY A 429 18.11 -12.91 -19.11
N GLY A 430 19.01 -12.03 -18.66
CA GLY A 430 18.73 -10.62 -18.38
C GLY A 430 18.32 -10.30 -16.93
N LEU A 431 18.42 -11.26 -16.01
CA LEU A 431 18.16 -11.05 -14.59
C LEU A 431 19.30 -10.25 -13.95
N ILE A 432 18.99 -9.15 -13.26
CA ILE A 432 19.98 -8.35 -12.53
C ILE A 432 20.51 -9.11 -11.29
N GLN A 433 21.83 -9.08 -11.08
CA GLN A 433 22.51 -9.78 -9.98
C GLN A 433 22.85 -8.83 -8.81
N LEU A 434 21.82 -8.39 -8.10
CA LEU A 434 21.93 -7.46 -6.95
C LEU A 434 22.63 -8.08 -5.73
N ASN A 435 22.67 -9.40 -5.64
CA ASN A 435 23.38 -10.12 -4.57
C ASN A 435 24.76 -10.65 -5.04
N HIS A 436 25.29 -10.14 -6.16
CA HIS A 436 26.59 -10.51 -6.72
C HIS A 436 26.74 -12.00 -7.08
N GLY A 437 25.64 -12.62 -7.53
CA GLY A 437 25.63 -14.02 -7.95
C GLY A 437 25.62 -15.03 -6.80
N ARG A 438 25.41 -14.56 -5.56
CA ARG A 438 25.10 -15.40 -4.40
C ARG A 438 23.72 -16.09 -4.60
N PRO A 439 23.38 -17.13 -3.81
CA PRO A 439 22.04 -17.72 -3.85
C PRO A 439 20.90 -16.76 -3.49
N GLN A 440 19.67 -17.18 -3.80
CA GLN A 440 18.43 -16.45 -3.48
C GLN A 440 18.33 -15.02 -4.05
N PRO A 441 18.56 -14.81 -5.36
CA PRO A 441 18.61 -13.46 -5.94
C PRO A 441 17.25 -12.77 -6.02
N LEU A 442 16.15 -13.51 -6.14
CA LEU A 442 14.86 -12.90 -6.56
C LEU A 442 14.29 -11.92 -5.54
N GLN A 443 14.55 -12.09 -4.25
CA GLN A 443 14.10 -11.14 -3.21
C GLN A 443 14.65 -9.72 -3.44
N TYR A 444 15.88 -9.59 -3.93
CA TYR A 444 16.50 -8.30 -4.22
C TYR A 444 15.97 -7.72 -5.54
N VAL A 445 15.77 -8.59 -6.53
CA VAL A 445 15.28 -8.22 -7.87
C VAL A 445 13.89 -7.60 -7.79
N VAL A 446 12.97 -8.20 -7.03
CA VAL A 446 11.61 -7.65 -6.88
C VAL A 446 11.61 -6.31 -6.14
N ASN A 447 12.51 -6.12 -5.16
CA ASN A 447 12.65 -4.83 -4.47
C ASN A 447 13.17 -3.76 -5.43
N ALA A 448 14.17 -4.06 -6.26
CA ALA A 448 14.67 -3.13 -7.26
C ALA A 448 13.62 -2.81 -8.34
N ALA A 449 12.87 -3.81 -8.80
CA ALA A 449 11.77 -3.61 -9.75
C ALA A 449 10.68 -2.70 -9.17
N PHE A 450 10.30 -2.91 -7.91
CA PHE A 450 9.37 -2.04 -7.21
C PHE A 450 9.89 -0.60 -7.10
N LEU A 451 11.12 -0.39 -6.62
CA LEU A 451 11.70 0.94 -6.48
C LEU A 451 11.82 1.69 -7.81
N ALA A 452 12.21 0.99 -8.89
CA ALA A 452 12.29 1.58 -10.23
C ALA A 452 10.92 2.02 -10.75
N ALA A 453 9.90 1.15 -10.66
CA ALA A 453 8.54 1.49 -11.06
C ALA A 453 7.98 2.64 -10.21
N LEU A 454 8.22 2.62 -8.89
CA LEU A 454 7.74 3.65 -7.98
C LEU A 454 8.40 5.01 -8.22
N TYR A 455 9.72 5.05 -8.43
CA TYR A 455 10.40 6.30 -8.72
C TYR A 455 10.00 6.88 -10.07
N SER A 456 9.77 6.03 -11.09
CA SER A 456 9.14 6.46 -12.34
C SER A 456 7.80 7.14 -12.08
N ASP A 457 6.94 6.51 -11.27
CA ASP A 457 5.62 7.05 -10.98
C ASP A 457 5.70 8.34 -10.16
N TYR A 458 6.73 8.53 -9.34
CA TYR A 458 6.99 9.81 -8.66
C TYR A 458 7.35 10.91 -9.64
N LEU A 459 8.22 10.63 -10.61
CA LEU A 459 8.62 11.59 -11.64
C LEU A 459 7.43 11.97 -12.52
N ASP A 460 6.66 10.98 -13.00
CA ASP A 460 5.44 11.21 -13.79
C ASP A 460 4.42 12.03 -12.99
N ALA A 461 4.20 11.71 -11.72
CA ALA A 461 3.30 12.45 -10.84
C ALA A 461 3.80 13.87 -10.50
N ALA A 462 5.10 14.14 -10.64
CA ALA A 462 5.70 15.46 -10.45
C ALA A 462 5.87 16.21 -11.79
N ASP A 463 5.22 15.75 -12.86
CA ASP A 463 5.32 16.31 -14.22
C ASP A 463 6.78 16.41 -14.70
N THR A 464 7.63 15.49 -14.23
CA THR A 464 9.04 15.42 -14.56
C THR A 464 9.24 14.30 -15.60
N PRO A 465 9.60 14.61 -16.86
CA PRO A 465 9.56 13.63 -17.96
C PRO A 465 10.62 12.53 -17.89
N GLY A 466 11.57 12.62 -16.96
CA GLY A 466 12.70 11.72 -16.86
C GLY A 466 13.78 12.21 -15.91
N TRP A 467 14.96 11.58 -15.97
CA TRP A 467 16.12 11.98 -15.18
C TRP A 467 17.41 11.78 -15.97
N TYR A 468 18.51 12.32 -15.46
CA TYR A 468 19.81 12.23 -16.10
C TYR A 468 20.69 11.17 -15.44
N CYS A 469 21.35 10.36 -16.27
CA CYS A 469 22.46 9.50 -15.88
C CYS A 469 23.75 10.02 -16.50
N GLY A 470 24.44 10.91 -15.78
CA GLY A 470 25.56 11.66 -16.33
C GLY A 470 25.07 12.60 -17.44
N PRO A 471 25.64 12.56 -18.65
CA PRO A 471 25.22 13.43 -19.76
C PRO A 471 23.93 12.95 -20.47
N ASN A 472 23.46 11.74 -20.18
CA ASN A 472 22.37 11.09 -20.93
C ASN A 472 21.02 11.25 -20.22
N PHE A 473 20.01 11.72 -20.94
CA PHE A 473 18.62 11.80 -20.45
C PHE A 473 17.87 10.49 -20.71
N PHE A 474 17.10 10.04 -19.72
CA PHE A 474 16.22 8.87 -19.82
C PHE A 474 14.80 9.26 -19.44
N SER A 475 13.82 8.83 -20.25
CA SER A 475 12.41 9.00 -19.89
C SER A 475 12.01 8.07 -18.74
N THR A 476 10.95 8.45 -18.01
CA THR A 476 10.38 7.65 -16.91
C THR A 476 10.04 6.21 -17.32
N ASP A 477 9.53 6.03 -18.55
CA ASP A 477 9.22 4.71 -19.13
C ASP A 477 10.39 3.71 -19.09
N VAL A 478 11.64 4.17 -19.14
CA VAL A 478 12.83 3.30 -19.09
C VAL A 478 12.89 2.52 -17.77
N LEU A 479 12.51 3.12 -16.63
CA LEU A 479 12.47 2.42 -15.34
C LEU A 479 11.30 1.47 -15.24
N ARG A 480 10.14 1.84 -15.78
CA ARG A 480 8.98 0.92 -15.83
C ARG A 480 9.31 -0.29 -16.69
N ASP A 481 10.00 -0.10 -17.81
CA ASP A 481 10.38 -1.20 -18.68
C ASP A 481 11.48 -2.07 -18.05
N PHE A 482 12.44 -1.48 -17.32
CA PHE A 482 13.35 -2.27 -16.47
C PHE A 482 12.56 -3.12 -15.48
N ALA A 483 11.64 -2.52 -14.70
CA ALA A 483 10.83 -3.25 -13.73
C ALA A 483 10.03 -4.40 -14.38
N LYS A 484 9.38 -4.14 -15.53
CA LYS A 484 8.69 -5.18 -16.31
C LYS A 484 9.62 -6.30 -16.73
N THR A 485 10.82 -6.00 -17.23
CA THR A 485 11.76 -7.06 -17.67
C THR A 485 12.11 -8.01 -16.53
N GLN A 486 12.28 -7.49 -15.31
CA GLN A 486 12.61 -8.29 -14.14
C GLN A 486 11.41 -9.11 -13.64
N ILE A 487 10.22 -8.52 -13.58
CA ILE A 487 9.00 -9.23 -13.18
C ILE A 487 8.57 -10.25 -14.23
N ASP A 488 8.66 -9.93 -15.53
CA ASP A 488 8.39 -10.87 -16.62
C ASP A 488 9.36 -12.05 -16.56
N TYR A 489 10.65 -11.81 -16.27
CA TYR A 489 11.62 -12.90 -16.05
C TYR A 489 11.14 -13.83 -14.94
N ILE A 490 10.69 -13.29 -13.80
CA ILE A 490 10.16 -14.07 -12.67
C ILE A 490 8.88 -14.82 -13.06
N LEU A 491 8.01 -14.22 -13.87
CA LEU A 491 6.74 -14.82 -14.30
C LEU A 491 6.88 -15.82 -15.47
N GLY A 492 8.07 -15.95 -16.05
CA GLY A 492 8.38 -17.04 -16.99
C GLY A 492 9.12 -16.64 -18.27
N LYS A 493 9.37 -15.35 -18.50
CA LYS A 493 10.18 -14.85 -19.63
C LYS A 493 11.68 -14.99 -19.33
N ASN A 494 12.10 -16.22 -19.07
CA ASN A 494 13.47 -16.58 -18.74
C ASN A 494 13.93 -17.79 -19.58
N PRO A 495 15.23 -18.14 -19.59
CA PRO A 495 15.75 -19.26 -20.38
C PRO A 495 15.11 -20.63 -20.06
N ARG A 496 14.51 -20.80 -18.89
CA ARG A 496 13.79 -22.03 -18.48
C ARG A 496 12.33 -22.05 -18.95
N LYS A 497 11.79 -20.94 -19.46
CA LYS A 497 10.36 -20.75 -19.80
C LYS A 497 9.45 -21.21 -18.65
N MET A 498 9.81 -20.79 -17.44
CA MET A 498 9.25 -21.31 -16.19
C MET A 498 8.97 -20.15 -15.24
N SER A 499 7.76 -20.04 -14.72
CA SER A 499 7.44 -19.09 -13.65
C SER A 499 8.17 -19.50 -12.37
N TYR A 500 8.79 -18.56 -11.68
CA TYR A 500 9.30 -18.74 -10.32
C TYR A 500 8.26 -18.41 -9.23
N VAL A 501 7.04 -18.03 -9.64
CA VAL A 501 5.87 -17.91 -8.75
C VAL A 501 5.03 -19.17 -8.85
N VAL A 502 4.92 -19.90 -7.75
CA VAL A 502 4.22 -21.19 -7.67
C VAL A 502 2.73 -21.02 -7.96
N GLY A 503 2.21 -21.82 -8.90
CA GLY A 503 0.81 -21.76 -9.32
C GLY A 503 0.48 -20.62 -10.29
N PHE A 504 1.48 -19.88 -10.79
CA PHE A 504 1.33 -18.94 -11.90
C PHE A 504 1.87 -19.55 -13.21
N GLY A 505 1.14 -19.36 -14.31
CA GLY A 505 1.45 -19.98 -15.60
C GLY A 505 1.27 -21.51 -15.60
N ASN A 506 1.72 -22.16 -16.68
CA ASN A 506 1.59 -23.61 -16.87
C ASN A 506 2.82 -24.40 -16.40
N HIS A 507 3.94 -23.71 -16.15
CA HIS A 507 5.21 -24.32 -15.77
C HIS A 507 5.82 -23.54 -14.59
N TYR A 508 5.87 -24.17 -13.42
CA TYR A 508 6.32 -23.59 -12.16
C TYR A 508 6.88 -24.68 -11.21
N PRO A 509 7.63 -24.32 -10.14
CA PRO A 509 8.26 -25.28 -9.23
C PRO A 509 7.24 -26.15 -8.50
N LYS A 510 7.53 -27.44 -8.37
CA LYS A 510 6.68 -28.42 -7.71
C LYS A 510 7.30 -28.98 -6.42
N HIS A 511 8.58 -28.75 -6.18
CA HIS A 511 9.34 -29.28 -5.05
C HIS A 511 9.83 -28.14 -4.16
N VAL A 512 8.92 -27.26 -3.74
CA VAL A 512 9.22 -26.09 -2.91
C VAL A 512 9.74 -26.52 -1.54
N HIS A 513 10.86 -25.96 -1.08
CA HIS A 513 11.42 -26.15 0.28
C HIS A 513 10.46 -25.54 1.31
N HIS A 514 9.40 -26.27 1.66
CA HIS A 514 8.39 -25.78 2.58
C HIS A 514 7.72 -26.94 3.33
N ARG A 515 7.82 -26.95 4.65
CA ARG A 515 7.33 -28.04 5.52
C ARG A 515 5.83 -28.26 5.39
N GLY A 516 5.02 -27.22 5.56
CA GLY A 516 3.56 -27.30 5.45
C GLY A 516 3.05 -27.80 4.09
N ALA A 517 3.67 -27.36 2.99
CA ALA A 517 3.27 -27.75 1.64
C ALA A 517 3.74 -29.16 1.24
N SER A 518 4.89 -29.61 1.77
CA SER A 518 5.49 -30.90 1.41
C SER A 518 4.87 -32.11 2.11
N ILE A 519 4.20 -31.92 3.25
CA ILE A 519 3.61 -33.01 4.03
C ILE A 519 2.09 -33.07 3.77
N PRO A 520 1.53 -34.23 3.38
CA PRO A 520 0.11 -34.34 3.07
C PRO A 520 -0.74 -34.08 4.30
N LYS A 521 -1.94 -33.50 4.10
CA LYS A 521 -2.95 -33.38 5.16
C LYS A 521 -3.71 -34.70 5.27
N ASN A 522 -3.09 -35.67 5.92
CA ASN A 522 -3.71 -36.92 6.34
C ASN A 522 -3.90 -36.88 7.87
N LYS A 523 -4.82 -37.68 8.40
CA LYS A 523 -5.08 -37.77 9.85
C LYS A 523 -3.93 -38.40 10.65
N VAL A 524 -2.70 -38.38 10.12
CA VAL A 524 -1.49 -38.97 10.68
C VAL A 524 -0.60 -37.84 11.16
N LYS A 525 -0.33 -37.75 12.46
CA LYS A 525 0.67 -36.83 13.02
C LYS A 525 2.08 -37.32 12.67
N TYR A 526 2.93 -36.46 12.10
CA TYR A 526 4.33 -36.79 11.85
C TYR A 526 5.21 -36.24 12.97
N ASN A 527 6.06 -37.09 13.56
CA ASN A 527 7.08 -36.65 14.52
C ASN A 527 8.27 -35.95 13.81
N CYS A 528 9.16 -35.37 14.60
CA CYS A 528 10.33 -34.59 14.15
C CYS A 528 11.08 -35.16 12.92
N LYS A 529 11.50 -36.42 12.97
CA LYS A 529 12.22 -37.08 11.85
C LYS A 529 11.28 -37.77 10.86
N GLY A 530 10.05 -38.09 11.26
CA GLY A 530 9.08 -38.82 10.44
C GLY A 530 8.67 -38.06 9.17
N GLY A 531 8.82 -36.73 9.15
CA GLY A 531 8.57 -35.95 7.94
C GLY A 531 9.78 -35.79 7.00
N TRP A 532 10.99 -36.25 7.37
CA TRP A 532 12.14 -36.25 6.47
C TRP A 532 11.87 -37.05 5.19
N LYS A 533 11.05 -38.10 5.26
CA LYS A 533 10.60 -38.83 4.07
C LYS A 533 9.85 -37.96 3.06
N TRP A 534 9.18 -36.90 3.51
CA TRP A 534 8.50 -35.92 2.66
C TRP A 534 9.46 -34.86 2.14
N ARG A 535 10.44 -34.45 2.97
CA ARG A 535 11.56 -33.60 2.54
C ARG A 535 12.31 -34.24 1.36
N ASP A 536 12.68 -35.50 1.52
CA ASP A 536 13.58 -36.24 0.63
C ASP A 536 12.84 -36.97 -0.50
N SER A 537 11.51 -36.87 -0.55
CA SER A 537 10.68 -37.47 -1.59
C SER A 537 10.94 -36.85 -2.98
N SER A 538 11.07 -37.69 -4.01
CA SER A 538 11.13 -37.25 -5.41
C SER A 538 9.76 -36.86 -6.00
N LYS A 539 8.66 -37.08 -5.27
CA LYS A 539 7.33 -36.66 -5.68
C LYS A 539 7.14 -35.16 -5.44
N PRO A 540 6.30 -34.48 -6.26
CA PRO A 540 5.85 -33.12 -6.00
C PRO A 540 5.31 -32.90 -4.59
N ASN A 541 5.32 -31.66 -4.12
CA ASN A 541 4.61 -31.27 -2.90
C ASN A 541 3.12 -31.64 -3.05
N PRO A 542 2.51 -32.33 -2.06
CA PRO A 542 1.10 -32.69 -2.09
C PRO A 542 0.19 -31.46 -2.09
N HIS A 543 0.65 -30.33 -1.55
CA HIS A 543 -0.07 -29.06 -1.60
C HIS A 543 0.67 -28.06 -2.46
N THR A 544 -0.04 -27.39 -3.36
CA THR A 544 0.50 -26.25 -4.09
C THR A 544 0.45 -25.01 -3.19
N ILE A 545 1.61 -24.48 -2.84
CA ILE A 545 1.73 -23.22 -2.10
C ILE A 545 1.62 -22.03 -3.07
N VAL A 546 0.38 -21.75 -3.48
CA VAL A 546 0.05 -20.74 -4.50
C VAL A 546 0.62 -19.38 -4.09
N GLY A 547 1.32 -18.73 -5.02
CA GLY A 547 1.89 -17.39 -4.84
C GLY A 547 3.29 -17.36 -4.26
N ALA A 548 3.80 -18.47 -3.73
CA ALA A 548 5.17 -18.51 -3.22
C ALA A 548 6.16 -18.20 -4.34
N MET A 549 6.99 -17.17 -4.14
CA MET A 549 8.12 -16.90 -5.01
C MET A 549 9.31 -17.67 -4.48
N VAL A 550 9.80 -18.64 -5.25
CA VAL A 550 11.01 -19.38 -4.85
C VAL A 550 12.24 -18.47 -4.88
N ALA A 551 13.32 -18.87 -4.19
CA ALA A 551 14.59 -18.15 -4.15
C ALA A 551 15.16 -17.81 -5.54
N GLY A 552 14.96 -18.70 -6.52
CA GLY A 552 15.24 -18.45 -7.94
C GLY A 552 16.53 -19.07 -8.45
N PRO A 553 16.98 -18.68 -9.66
CA PRO A 553 18.09 -19.32 -10.35
C PRO A 553 19.46 -18.91 -9.80
N ASP A 554 20.50 -19.63 -10.23
CA ASP A 554 21.89 -19.21 -10.03
C ASP A 554 22.30 -18.06 -10.97
N LYS A 555 23.55 -17.62 -10.85
CA LYS A 555 24.14 -16.56 -11.68
C LYS A 555 24.23 -16.88 -13.18
N HIS A 556 23.86 -18.09 -13.60
CA HIS A 556 23.90 -18.58 -14.98
C HIS A 556 22.51 -18.98 -15.52
N ASP A 557 21.42 -18.53 -14.86
CA ASP A 557 20.04 -18.89 -15.21
C ASP A 557 19.70 -20.38 -15.00
N HIS A 558 20.53 -21.15 -14.29
CA HIS A 558 20.18 -22.52 -13.93
C HIS A 558 19.28 -22.54 -12.71
N PHE A 559 18.27 -23.40 -12.74
CA PHE A 559 17.34 -23.60 -11.65
C PHE A 559 17.13 -25.09 -11.43
N HIS A 560 17.18 -25.51 -10.17
CA HIS A 560 16.95 -26.89 -9.75
C HIS A 560 15.72 -26.96 -8.84
N ASP A 561 14.62 -27.55 -9.33
CA ASP A 561 13.40 -27.78 -8.54
C ASP A 561 13.59 -28.97 -7.59
N VAL A 562 14.39 -28.76 -6.53
CA VAL A 562 14.75 -29.77 -5.54
C VAL A 562 14.45 -29.26 -4.14
N ARG A 563 13.55 -29.96 -3.44
CA ARG A 563 13.05 -29.56 -2.12
C ARG A 563 14.12 -29.43 -1.05
N THR A 564 15.16 -30.26 -1.09
CA THR A 564 16.26 -30.19 -0.11
C THR A 564 17.18 -29.00 -0.36
N ASN A 565 17.07 -28.34 -1.52
CA ASN A 565 17.92 -27.23 -1.91
C ASN A 565 17.18 -25.90 -1.74
N TYR A 566 17.25 -25.35 -0.52
CA TYR A 566 16.63 -24.09 -0.14
C TYR A 566 17.15 -22.90 -0.98
N ASN A 567 18.40 -22.94 -1.45
CA ASN A 567 19.00 -21.89 -2.29
C ASN A 567 18.24 -21.61 -3.60
N TYR A 568 17.49 -22.60 -4.11
CA TYR A 568 16.65 -22.44 -5.30
C TYR A 568 15.17 -22.38 -4.96
N THR A 569 14.71 -23.20 -4.02
CA THR A 569 13.27 -23.52 -3.88
C THR A 569 12.61 -22.96 -2.62
N GLU A 570 13.34 -22.26 -1.74
CA GLU A 570 12.76 -21.67 -0.54
C GLU A 570 12.11 -20.31 -0.84
N PRO A 571 10.82 -20.11 -0.52
CA PRO A 571 10.18 -18.80 -0.52
C PRO A 571 10.34 -18.12 0.84
N THR A 572 10.36 -16.78 0.86
CA THR A 572 10.48 -15.99 2.10
C THR A 572 9.43 -14.88 2.15
N LEU A 573 9.02 -14.45 3.36
CA LEU A 573 8.15 -13.29 3.55
C LEU A 573 8.73 -12.03 2.89
N ALA A 574 10.03 -11.78 3.12
CA ALA A 574 10.72 -10.59 2.62
C ALA A 574 10.70 -10.52 1.08
N GLY A 575 10.97 -11.64 0.41
CA GLY A 575 10.92 -11.72 -1.05
C GLY A 575 9.49 -11.58 -1.59
N ASN A 576 8.52 -12.25 -0.98
CA ASN A 576 7.13 -12.18 -1.42
C ASN A 576 6.49 -10.81 -1.20
N ALA A 577 6.91 -10.05 -0.18
CA ALA A 577 6.44 -8.68 0.04
C ALA A 577 6.91 -7.73 -1.06
N GLY A 578 8.19 -7.83 -1.45
CA GLY A 578 8.72 -7.11 -2.61
C GLY A 578 8.03 -7.50 -3.92
N LEU A 579 7.72 -8.80 -4.11
CA LEU A 579 6.96 -9.28 -5.27
C LEU A 579 5.57 -8.63 -5.33
N VAL A 580 4.83 -8.63 -4.22
CA VAL A 580 3.50 -8.00 -4.15
C VAL A 580 3.59 -6.51 -4.49
N ALA A 581 4.58 -5.81 -3.93
CA ALA A 581 4.79 -4.39 -4.18
C ALA A 581 5.11 -4.10 -5.66
N ALA A 582 5.99 -4.89 -6.29
CA ALA A 582 6.32 -4.74 -7.70
C ALA A 582 5.15 -5.10 -8.64
N LEU A 583 4.40 -6.15 -8.31
CA LEU A 583 3.24 -6.57 -9.10
C LEU A 583 2.17 -5.48 -9.10
N VAL A 584 1.77 -4.94 -7.95
CA VAL A 584 0.75 -3.90 -7.91
C VAL A 584 1.21 -2.61 -8.60
N ALA A 585 2.50 -2.27 -8.53
CA ALA A 585 3.05 -1.13 -9.24
C ALA A 585 2.90 -1.27 -10.78
N LEU A 586 3.05 -2.49 -11.30
CA LEU A 586 2.93 -2.80 -12.73
C LEU A 586 1.51 -3.18 -13.19
N SER A 587 0.63 -3.57 -12.26
CA SER A 587 -0.76 -3.93 -12.54
C SER A 587 -1.62 -2.76 -13.01
N GLY A 588 -2.69 -3.10 -13.73
CA GLY A 588 -3.74 -2.18 -14.13
C GLY A 588 -3.33 -1.20 -15.22
N ASP A 589 -4.26 -0.29 -15.55
CA ASP A 589 -4.02 0.77 -16.52
C ASP A 589 -3.07 1.84 -15.95
N LYS A 590 -2.17 2.36 -16.79
CA LYS A 590 -1.27 3.48 -16.47
C LYS A 590 -2.04 4.72 -16.00
N THR A 591 -3.31 4.86 -16.38
CA THR A 591 -4.18 5.98 -15.96
C THR A 591 -4.47 6.00 -14.46
N THR A 592 -4.37 4.85 -13.77
CA THR A 592 -4.47 4.79 -12.30
C THR A 592 -3.12 5.12 -11.69
N GLY A 593 -2.85 6.43 -11.55
CA GLY A 593 -1.63 6.95 -10.96
C GLY A 593 -1.49 6.65 -9.45
N ILE A 594 -0.34 7.03 -8.88
CA ILE A 594 -0.05 6.91 -7.45
C ILE A 594 -0.92 7.86 -6.61
N ASP A 595 -1.18 7.47 -5.36
CA ASP A 595 -1.80 8.37 -4.39
C ASP A 595 -0.77 9.42 -3.91
N LYS A 596 -0.96 10.68 -4.30
CA LYS A 596 -0.07 11.79 -3.88
C LYS A 596 -0.28 12.24 -2.43
N ASN A 597 -1.44 11.97 -1.85
CA ASN A 597 -1.93 12.66 -0.66
C ASN A 597 -1.87 11.81 0.60
N THR A 598 -2.17 10.50 0.52
CA THR A 598 -2.35 9.66 1.70
C THR A 598 -1.10 9.60 2.58
N LEU A 599 0.10 9.56 2.01
CA LEU A 599 1.35 9.55 2.77
C LEU A 599 1.53 10.82 3.65
N PHE A 600 1.01 11.96 3.21
CA PHE A 600 1.18 13.24 3.90
C PHE A 600 0.00 13.60 4.80
N SER A 601 -0.96 12.68 5.04
CA SER A 601 -2.19 13.02 5.76
C SER A 601 -1.99 13.50 7.20
N ALA A 602 -0.89 13.11 7.84
CA ALA A 602 -0.53 13.58 9.17
C ALA A 602 0.50 14.73 9.15
N VAL A 603 1.07 15.06 7.99
CA VAL A 603 2.09 16.10 7.86
C VAL A 603 1.43 17.47 7.85
N PRO A 604 1.79 18.39 8.78
CA PRO A 604 1.25 19.74 8.77
C PRO A 604 1.61 20.48 7.48
N PRO A 605 0.75 21.40 6.99
CA PRO A 605 1.10 22.29 5.89
C PRO A 605 2.40 23.04 6.23
N MET A 606 3.41 22.92 5.37
CA MET A 606 4.72 23.53 5.62
C MET A 606 4.75 25.04 5.37
N PHE A 607 3.71 25.58 4.74
CA PHE A 607 3.49 27.02 4.59
C PHE A 607 2.21 27.43 5.34
N PRO A 608 2.15 28.66 5.89
CA PRO A 608 0.89 29.22 6.34
C PRO A 608 -0.13 29.15 5.22
N THR A 609 -1.37 28.76 5.52
CA THR A 609 -2.47 28.93 4.57
C THR A 609 -2.49 30.40 4.13
N PRO A 610 -2.59 30.70 2.81
CA PRO A 610 -2.77 32.07 2.36
C PRO A 610 -3.88 32.73 3.17
N PRO A 611 -3.73 34.01 3.57
CA PRO A 611 -4.82 34.70 4.25
C PRO A 611 -6.07 34.64 3.37
N PRO A 612 -7.27 34.55 3.97
CA PRO A 612 -8.51 34.58 3.21
C PRO A 612 -8.52 35.83 2.31
N PRO A 613 -9.11 35.75 1.10
CA PRO A 613 -9.18 36.91 0.22
C PRO A 613 -9.78 38.10 0.99
N PRO A 614 -9.25 39.33 0.79
CA PRO A 614 -9.78 40.50 1.46
C PRO A 614 -11.30 40.58 1.22
N ALA A 615 -12.04 40.97 2.26
CA ALA A 615 -13.48 41.17 2.13
C ALA A 615 -13.76 42.04 0.89
N PRO A 616 -14.80 41.73 0.09
CA PRO A 616 -15.14 42.51 -1.09
C PRO A 616 -15.21 43.99 -0.69
N TRP A 617 -14.39 44.82 -1.33
CA TRP A 617 -14.39 46.25 -1.10
C TRP A 617 -15.80 46.77 -1.41
N LYS A 618 -16.50 47.25 -0.39
CA LYS A 618 -17.75 47.98 -0.55
C LYS A 618 -17.38 49.46 -0.64
N PRO A 619 -17.61 50.11 -1.80
CA PRO A 619 -17.35 51.54 -1.99
C PRO A 619 -18.06 52.41 -0.96
#